data_AF-C7RTK2-F1
#
_entry.id   AF-C7RTK2-F1
#
_cell.length_a   1.000
_cell.length_b   1.000
_cell.length_c   1.000
_cell.angle_alpha   90.00
_cell.angle_beta   90.00
_cell.angle_gamma   90.00
#
_symmetry.space_group_name_H-M   'P 1'
#
loop_
_entity.id
_entity.type
_entity.pdbx_description
1 polymer ?
#
loop_
_entity_poly.entity_id
_entity_poly.type
_entity_poly.pdbx_seq_one_letter_code
_entity_poly.pdbx_strand_id
1 'polypeptide(L)'
;MGFTIGSIPLYVAVCGPSSVTSYTDKRALAFAAVAGGASSTDWGSGRVYHVGQSPWMYASLGAAVTAINAATPAPGATKRVVILVWPGKYTMSSAITVPSYVGIKGVSKGLVQFQNNTTDMFVCSGNNWFEDFLVEGGTLSSVYAFDGNNKDRIHIRRVDMLNNGGTAVQKFLKQVGSTWKVLFIEDCIVDYYATSGYAVLLQNSGAAARYCDTVINDVFFDAYQLTGYGGSFQLKGVQDVRFRNSTIRGAATWNTGIRHELSGVTGVPEIHVRHCFLEGGVPIYSESGTLIWLRQVTALGALFDGSAGCRNSAVNDTTSVTVTTADVTISGHASAARYLTTTGALTGNRNVIIPTNWEGVVFCNNTGAFTTTIKTAAGTGIVVAQGKRAYLTGDGTNIVRVTPDT
;
A
#
# COMPACT_ATOMS: atom_id res chain seq x y z
N MET A 1 -39.23 -9.53 -3.21
CA MET A 1 -38.25 -8.71 -3.95
C MET A 1 -36.86 -9.09 -3.45
N GLY A 2 -36.04 -9.68 -4.31
CA GLY A 2 -34.72 -10.20 -3.96
C GLY A 2 -33.75 -9.11 -3.51
N PHE A 3 -32.96 -9.43 -2.50
CA PHE A 3 -31.98 -8.53 -1.87
C PHE A 3 -30.61 -8.68 -2.55
N THR A 4 -29.97 -7.55 -2.87
CA THR A 4 -28.54 -7.52 -3.22
C THR A 4 -27.76 -7.05 -1.98
N ILE A 5 -26.83 -7.89 -1.51
CA ILE A 5 -25.92 -7.55 -0.40
C ILE A 5 -25.13 -6.29 -0.75
N GLY A 6 -25.14 -5.28 0.13
CA GLY A 6 -24.18 -4.16 0.08
C GLY A 6 -24.76 -2.75 0.00
N SER A 7 -26.08 -2.56 -0.07
CA SER A 7 -26.69 -1.22 -0.03
C SER A 7 -27.88 -1.16 0.93
N ILE A 8 -27.90 -0.12 1.78
CA ILE A 8 -29.04 0.19 2.64
C ILE A 8 -30.01 1.04 1.80
N PRO A 9 -31.26 0.60 1.56
CA PRO A 9 -32.24 1.41 0.84
C PRO A 9 -32.52 2.70 1.63
N LEU A 10 -32.39 3.85 0.98
CA LEU A 10 -32.62 5.16 1.62
C LEU A 10 -34.11 5.36 1.93
N TYR A 11 -34.98 4.86 1.06
CA TYR A 11 -36.43 4.93 1.20
C TYR A 11 -37.10 3.67 0.66
N VAL A 12 -38.31 3.40 1.14
CA VAL A 12 -39.27 2.52 0.48
C VAL A 12 -40.48 3.36 0.12
N ALA A 13 -40.76 3.53 -1.17
CA ALA A 13 -41.92 4.27 -1.65
C ALA A 13 -43.05 3.32 -2.04
N VAL A 14 -44.29 3.69 -1.72
CA VAL A 14 -45.51 3.09 -2.26
C VAL A 14 -46.02 4.03 -3.35
N CYS A 15 -46.18 3.51 -4.56
CA CYS A 15 -46.64 4.28 -5.71
C CYS A 15 -48.05 3.85 -6.13
N GLY A 16 -48.91 4.82 -6.41
CA GLY A 16 -50.13 4.65 -7.19
C GLY A 16 -49.86 4.80 -8.70
N PRO A 17 -50.91 4.85 -9.53
CA PRO A 17 -50.80 4.87 -11.00
C PRO A 17 -49.99 6.06 -11.56
N SER A 18 -49.95 7.19 -10.85
CA SER A 18 -49.24 8.40 -11.28
C SER A 18 -48.64 9.23 -10.13
N SER A 19 -48.52 8.67 -8.92
CA SER A 19 -48.01 9.39 -7.75
C SER A 19 -47.36 8.47 -6.72
N VAL A 20 -46.46 9.01 -5.91
CA VAL A 20 -46.01 8.33 -4.67
C VAL A 20 -47.08 8.59 -3.62
N THR A 21 -47.79 7.54 -3.20
CA THR A 21 -48.89 7.63 -2.23
C THR A 21 -48.40 7.60 -0.80
N SER A 22 -47.24 6.99 -0.54
CA SER A 22 -46.54 7.11 0.73
C SER A 22 -45.07 6.74 0.56
N TYR A 23 -44.25 7.12 1.52
CA TYR A 23 -42.89 6.61 1.62
C TYR A 23 -42.53 6.33 3.07
N THR A 24 -41.68 5.34 3.27
CA THR A 24 -40.98 5.08 4.52
C THR A 24 -39.54 5.52 4.35
N ASP A 25 -39.14 6.57 5.06
CA ASP A 25 -37.73 6.94 5.17
C ASP A 25 -37.01 5.93 6.05
N LYS A 26 -36.13 5.14 5.44
CA LYS A 26 -35.34 4.13 6.15
C LYS A 26 -34.11 4.73 6.83
N ARG A 27 -33.80 6.01 6.61
CA ARG A 27 -32.79 6.78 7.36
C ARG A 27 -33.31 7.17 8.75
N ALA A 28 -34.63 7.32 8.92
CA ALA A 28 -35.24 7.82 10.16
C ALA A 28 -35.61 6.73 11.17
N LEU A 29 -35.91 5.50 10.72
CA LEU A 29 -36.51 4.44 11.56
C LEU A 29 -35.53 3.62 12.42
N ALA A 30 -34.25 3.98 12.50
CA ALA A 30 -33.26 3.23 13.29
C ALA A 30 -32.69 4.00 14.49
N PHE A 31 -33.27 5.15 14.89
CA PHE A 31 -32.64 6.01 15.90
C PHE A 31 -33.69 6.63 16.84
N ALA A 32 -34.19 5.85 17.80
CA ALA A 32 -34.91 6.42 18.93
C ALA A 32 -33.92 7.26 19.76
N ALA A 33 -34.06 8.58 19.68
CA ALA A 33 -33.25 9.54 20.42
C ALA A 33 -33.52 9.39 21.93
N VAL A 34 -32.48 9.10 22.70
CA VAL A 34 -32.50 9.32 24.16
C VAL A 34 -31.87 10.69 24.39
N ALA A 35 -32.59 11.59 25.08
CA ALA A 35 -32.03 12.86 25.51
C ALA A 35 -30.86 12.59 26.48
N GLY A 36 -29.67 13.14 26.20
CA GLY A 36 -28.50 12.99 27.07
C GLY A 36 -27.33 12.14 26.55
N GLY A 37 -27.13 12.07 25.22
CA GLY A 37 -26.02 11.32 24.62
C GLY A 37 -26.47 9.92 24.23
N ALA A 38 -26.99 9.77 23.02
CA ALA A 38 -27.56 8.51 22.58
C ALA A 38 -26.46 7.53 22.16
N SER A 39 -26.21 6.53 23.00
CA SER A 39 -25.80 5.20 22.51
C SER A 39 -27.08 4.47 22.07
N SER A 40 -27.25 4.16 20.78
CA SER A 40 -28.23 3.16 20.37
C SER A 40 -27.58 1.78 20.44
N THR A 41 -28.36 0.74 20.77
CA THR A 41 -27.88 -0.63 20.99
C THR A 41 -28.40 -1.48 19.82
N ASP A 42 -27.66 -1.68 18.69
CA ASP A 42 -27.74 -2.85 17.77
C ASP A 42 -26.45 -3.26 16.88
N TRP A 43 -26.10 -4.58 16.77
CA TRP A 43 -25.02 -5.37 16.07
C TRP A 43 -25.29 -6.88 16.26
N GLY A 44 -25.62 -7.30 17.48
CA GLY A 44 -26.81 -8.12 17.67
C GLY A 44 -28.03 -7.19 17.66
N SER A 45 -27.95 -6.02 18.31
CA SER A 45 -27.38 -5.66 19.64
C SER A 45 -26.32 -4.50 19.87
N GLY A 46 -25.15 -4.46 19.22
CA GLY A 46 -24.00 -3.54 19.42
C GLY A 46 -24.17 -2.02 19.34
N ARG A 47 -23.25 -1.30 19.97
CA ARG A 47 -23.53 0.09 20.34
C ARG A 47 -23.09 1.07 19.27
N VAL A 48 -23.95 2.02 18.93
CA VAL A 48 -23.64 3.14 18.05
C VAL A 48 -23.65 4.42 18.87
N TYR A 49 -22.52 5.12 18.90
CA TYR A 49 -22.37 6.44 19.52
C TYR A 49 -22.39 7.48 18.42
N HIS A 50 -23.35 8.41 18.48
CA HIS A 50 -23.52 9.42 17.44
C HIS A 50 -22.71 10.67 17.77
N VAL A 51 -21.86 11.09 16.84
CA VAL A 51 -21.08 12.33 16.94
C VAL A 51 -21.58 13.32 15.88
N GLY A 52 -21.88 14.54 16.29
CA GLY A 52 -22.39 15.56 15.39
C GLY A 52 -22.86 16.84 16.06
N GLN A 53 -23.59 17.65 15.32
CA GLN A 53 -23.98 19.01 15.74
C GLN A 53 -25.35 19.07 16.43
N SER A 54 -26.14 17.98 16.40
CA SER A 54 -27.45 17.97 17.05
C SER A 54 -27.35 17.84 18.57
N PRO A 55 -28.25 18.47 19.36
CA PRO A 55 -28.18 18.45 20.83
C PRO A 55 -28.19 17.07 21.51
N TRP A 56 -28.66 16.03 20.81
CA TRP A 56 -28.71 14.66 21.33
C TRP A 56 -27.45 13.83 21.02
N MET A 57 -26.53 14.37 20.22
CA MET A 57 -25.27 13.72 19.81
C MET A 57 -24.11 14.14 20.72
N TYR A 58 -23.04 13.35 20.73
CA TYR A 58 -21.77 13.77 21.31
C TYR A 58 -21.15 14.88 20.46
N ALA A 59 -20.73 15.97 21.12
CA ALA A 59 -20.15 17.13 20.44
C ALA A 59 -18.76 16.86 19.83
N SER A 60 -18.08 15.78 20.25
CA SER A 60 -16.77 15.41 19.73
C SER A 60 -16.53 13.90 19.83
N LEU A 61 -15.56 13.41 19.05
CA LEU A 61 -15.06 12.04 19.16
C LEU A 61 -14.52 11.75 20.56
N GLY A 62 -13.82 12.70 21.19
CA GLY A 62 -13.29 12.55 22.54
C GLY A 62 -14.38 12.31 23.57
N ALA A 63 -15.50 13.04 23.48
CA ALA A 63 -16.65 12.84 24.36
C ALA A 63 -17.28 11.45 24.16
N ALA A 64 -17.42 11.00 22.91
CA ALA A 64 -17.92 9.66 22.61
C ALA A 64 -16.98 8.56 23.15
N VAL A 65 -15.66 8.69 22.97
CA VAL A 65 -14.67 7.73 23.51
C VAL A 65 -14.71 7.67 25.03
N THR A 66 -14.80 8.81 25.72
CA THR A 66 -14.97 8.84 27.18
C THR A 66 -16.21 8.07 27.62
N ALA A 67 -17.34 8.26 26.92
CA ALA A 67 -18.57 7.53 27.21
C ALA A 67 -18.45 6.03 26.92
N ILE A 68 -17.76 5.63 25.85
CA ILE A 68 -17.49 4.23 25.52
C ILE A 68 -16.66 3.55 26.62
N ASN A 69 -15.61 4.22 27.09
CA ASN A 69 -14.74 3.69 28.14
C ASN A 69 -15.44 3.54 29.49
N ALA A 70 -16.44 4.39 29.77
CA ALA A 70 -17.28 4.29 30.97
C ALA A 70 -18.40 3.23 30.84
N ALA A 71 -18.72 2.79 29.62
CA ALA A 71 -19.88 1.94 29.37
C ALA A 71 -19.60 0.45 29.62
N THR A 72 -20.54 -0.23 30.29
CA THR A 72 -20.52 -1.67 30.51
C THR A 72 -21.54 -2.37 29.61
N PRO A 73 -21.22 -3.50 28.97
CA PRO A 73 -19.90 -4.16 28.95
C PRO A 73 -18.87 -3.40 28.11
N ALA A 74 -17.58 -3.58 28.37
CA ALA A 74 -16.52 -3.01 27.53
C ALA A 74 -16.59 -3.55 26.08
N PRO A 75 -16.08 -2.80 25.08
CA PRO A 75 -15.95 -3.29 23.70
C PRO A 75 -15.19 -4.63 23.63
N GLY A 76 -15.61 -5.51 22.72
CA GLY A 76 -15.01 -6.84 22.58
C GLY A 76 -15.33 -7.51 21.25
N ALA A 77 -14.74 -8.68 20.99
CA ALA A 77 -14.87 -9.39 19.71
C ALA A 77 -16.32 -9.70 19.29
N THR A 78 -17.20 -9.94 20.27
CA THR A 78 -18.64 -10.19 20.09
C THR A 78 -19.51 -8.96 20.38
N LYS A 79 -18.90 -7.87 20.85
CA LYS A 79 -19.57 -6.64 21.31
C LYS A 79 -18.88 -5.42 20.70
N ARG A 80 -18.85 -5.40 19.37
CA ARG A 80 -18.28 -4.29 18.60
C ARG A 80 -19.08 -3.01 18.82
N VAL A 81 -18.38 -1.88 18.72
CA VAL A 81 -18.96 -0.54 18.88
C VAL A 81 -18.61 0.30 17.66
N VAL A 82 -19.56 1.13 17.21
CA VAL A 82 -19.35 2.09 16.13
C VAL A 82 -19.54 3.49 16.68
N ILE A 83 -18.63 4.40 16.33
CA ILE A 83 -18.88 5.82 16.40
C ILE A 83 -19.37 6.25 15.03
N LEU A 84 -20.66 6.60 14.93
CA LEU A 84 -21.26 7.10 13.69
C LEU A 84 -21.18 8.62 13.67
N VAL A 85 -20.47 9.15 12.68
CA VAL A 85 -20.14 10.57 12.59
C VAL A 85 -20.99 11.21 11.52
N TRP A 86 -21.77 12.21 11.92
CA TRP A 86 -22.69 12.95 11.07
C TRP A 86 -21.97 14.10 10.34
N PRO A 87 -22.60 14.73 9.33
CA PRO A 87 -21.96 15.78 8.55
C PRO A 87 -21.39 16.90 9.43
N GLY A 88 -20.18 17.33 9.10
CA GLY A 88 -19.49 18.36 9.85
C GLY A 88 -17.98 18.34 9.66
N LYS A 89 -17.35 19.45 10.05
CA LYS A 89 -15.91 19.58 10.19
C LYS A 89 -15.53 19.43 11.67
N TYR A 90 -14.68 18.45 11.96
CA TYR A 90 -14.25 18.11 13.31
C TYR A 90 -12.76 18.41 13.47
N THR A 91 -12.47 19.59 13.98
CA THR A 91 -11.10 20.00 14.31
C THR A 91 -10.70 19.41 15.66
N MET A 92 -9.49 18.86 15.73
CA MET A 92 -8.96 18.15 16.88
C MET A 92 -7.66 18.83 17.33
N SER A 93 -7.50 19.02 18.64
CA SER A 93 -6.29 19.59 19.26
C SER A 93 -5.42 18.53 19.95
N SER A 94 -5.91 17.29 20.03
CA SER A 94 -5.24 16.15 20.64
C SER A 94 -5.60 14.85 19.91
N ALA A 95 -4.74 13.85 20.08
CA ALA A 95 -4.95 12.51 19.55
C ALA A 95 -6.19 11.85 20.17
N ILE A 96 -6.94 11.09 19.36
CA ILE A 96 -8.00 10.21 19.85
C ILE A 96 -7.46 8.79 19.92
N THR A 97 -7.32 8.28 21.14
CA THR A 97 -7.05 6.85 21.36
C THR A 97 -8.33 6.07 21.16
N VAL A 98 -8.43 5.33 20.06
CA VAL A 98 -9.61 4.56 19.69
C VAL A 98 -9.57 3.22 20.44
N PRO A 99 -10.55 2.91 21.31
CA PRO A 99 -10.55 1.66 22.08
C PRO A 99 -10.61 0.43 21.16
N SER A 100 -10.00 -0.69 21.55
CA SER A 100 -10.04 -1.93 20.77
C SER A 100 -11.49 -2.36 20.51
N TYR A 101 -11.77 -2.94 19.34
CA TYR A 101 -13.12 -3.33 18.88
C TYR A 101 -14.10 -2.16 18.67
N VAL A 102 -13.58 -0.94 18.54
CA VAL A 102 -14.34 0.24 18.14
C VAL A 102 -13.96 0.66 16.73
N GLY A 103 -14.95 0.97 15.91
CA GLY A 103 -14.75 1.60 14.61
C GLY A 103 -15.32 3.01 14.54
N ILE A 104 -14.75 3.83 13.67
CA ILE A 104 -15.24 5.17 13.37
C ILE A 104 -15.75 5.17 11.93
N LYS A 105 -17.01 5.54 11.76
CA LYS A 105 -17.65 5.56 10.45
C LYS A 105 -18.29 6.92 10.22
N GLY A 106 -17.87 7.62 9.18
CA GLY A 106 -18.61 8.78 8.69
C GLY A 106 -19.86 8.36 7.93
N VAL A 107 -20.86 9.24 7.87
CA VAL A 107 -22.01 9.02 6.98
C VAL A 107 -21.64 9.13 5.50
N SER A 108 -20.56 9.88 5.18
CA SER A 108 -20.01 10.06 3.84
C SER A 108 -18.68 10.81 3.89
N LYS A 109 -17.71 10.38 3.09
CA LYS A 109 -16.42 11.05 2.94
C LYS A 109 -16.49 12.45 2.32
N GLY A 110 -17.59 12.80 1.65
CA GLY A 110 -17.84 14.17 1.18
C GLY A 110 -18.49 15.10 2.20
N LEU A 111 -18.93 14.58 3.36
CA LEU A 111 -19.70 15.34 4.36
C LEU A 111 -19.05 15.36 5.75
N VAL A 112 -18.21 14.36 6.04
CA VAL A 112 -17.53 14.22 7.32
C VAL A 112 -16.05 14.48 7.11
N GLN A 113 -15.55 15.54 7.73
CA GLN A 113 -14.16 15.95 7.63
C GLN A 113 -13.52 15.98 9.01
N PHE A 114 -12.38 15.33 9.17
CA PHE A 114 -11.50 15.47 10.33
C PHE A 114 -10.28 16.32 9.99
N GLN A 115 -9.83 17.12 10.95
CA GLN A 115 -8.59 17.88 10.85
C GLN A 115 -7.86 17.88 12.19
N ASN A 116 -6.58 17.49 12.22
CA ASN A 116 -5.71 17.60 13.39
C ASN A 116 -4.37 18.21 12.99
N ASN A 117 -3.98 19.32 13.62
CA ASN A 117 -2.79 20.07 13.25
C ASN A 117 -1.58 19.84 14.18
N THR A 118 -1.70 19.02 15.23
CA THR A 118 -0.71 18.98 16.32
C THR A 118 -0.20 17.59 16.69
N THR A 119 -0.97 16.54 16.46
CA THR A 119 -0.68 15.18 16.94
C THR A 119 -1.10 14.13 15.91
N ASP A 120 -0.68 12.88 16.12
CA ASP A 120 -1.32 11.77 15.40
C ASP A 120 -2.82 11.78 15.69
N MET A 121 -3.66 11.61 14.66
CA MET A 121 -5.08 11.89 14.80
C MET A 121 -5.84 10.74 15.48
N PHE A 122 -5.69 9.52 14.95
CA PHE A 122 -6.30 8.31 15.51
C PHE A 122 -5.22 7.34 15.97
N VAL A 123 -5.11 7.16 17.28
CA VAL A 123 -4.20 6.17 17.88
C VAL A 123 -4.98 4.89 18.14
N CYS A 124 -4.65 3.84 17.41
CA CYS A 124 -5.29 2.54 17.56
C CYS A 124 -4.82 1.87 18.87
N SER A 125 -5.74 1.25 19.59
CA SER A 125 -5.40 0.44 20.78
C SER A 125 -5.61 -1.07 20.56
N GLY A 126 -6.11 -1.47 19.39
CA GLY A 126 -6.24 -2.88 19.00
C GLY A 126 -6.99 -3.02 17.68
N ASN A 127 -8.03 -3.84 17.66
CA ASN A 127 -8.81 -4.11 16.45
C ASN A 127 -9.69 -2.90 16.14
N ASN A 128 -9.28 -2.06 15.20
CA ASN A 128 -9.96 -0.81 14.88
C ASN A 128 -10.28 -0.75 13.38
N TRP A 129 -11.41 -0.13 13.02
CA TRP A 129 -11.75 0.11 11.62
C TRP A 129 -12.24 1.53 11.39
N PHE A 130 -11.94 2.07 10.22
CA PHE A 130 -12.16 3.46 9.86
C PHE A 130 -12.77 3.54 8.48
N GLU A 131 -13.89 4.26 8.35
CA GLU A 131 -14.69 4.20 7.12
C GLU A 131 -15.38 5.52 6.80
N ASP A 132 -15.46 5.84 5.50
CA ASP A 132 -16.42 6.80 4.95
C ASP A 132 -16.28 8.24 5.49
N PHE A 133 -15.05 8.74 5.64
CA PHE A 133 -14.76 10.14 6.02
C PHE A 133 -13.53 10.69 5.29
N LEU A 134 -13.40 12.01 5.29
CA LEU A 134 -12.24 12.74 4.78
C LEU A 134 -11.32 13.17 5.93
N VAL A 135 -10.01 13.05 5.71
CA VAL A 135 -8.96 13.65 6.52
C VAL A 135 -8.37 14.83 5.76
N GLU A 136 -8.50 16.03 6.30
CA GLU A 136 -7.70 17.17 5.86
C GLU A 136 -6.45 17.21 6.73
N GLY A 137 -5.29 16.96 6.10
CA GLY A 137 -4.06 16.74 6.86
C GLY A 137 -3.63 17.96 7.67
N GLY A 138 -2.89 17.71 8.76
CA GLY A 138 -2.26 18.74 9.58
C GLY A 138 -1.04 19.40 8.94
N THR A 139 -0.56 20.49 9.55
CA THR A 139 0.63 21.23 9.11
C THR A 139 1.96 20.63 9.60
N LEU A 140 1.94 19.53 10.37
CA LEU A 140 3.12 18.87 10.88
C LEU A 140 3.45 17.62 10.05
N SER A 141 4.68 17.52 9.55
CA SER A 141 5.10 16.40 8.69
C SER A 141 5.52 15.14 9.46
N SER A 142 5.61 15.23 10.78
CA SER A 142 5.97 14.14 11.69
C SER A 142 4.78 13.32 12.19
N VAL A 143 3.55 13.79 11.97
CA VAL A 143 2.33 13.15 12.46
C VAL A 143 1.61 12.37 11.36
N TYR A 144 0.75 11.45 11.78
CA TYR A 144 -0.02 10.55 10.94
C TYR A 144 -1.52 10.69 11.21
N ALA A 145 -2.35 10.50 10.20
CA ALA A 145 -3.80 10.38 10.38
C ALA A 145 -4.12 9.15 11.24
N PHE A 146 -3.40 8.05 11.01
CA PHE A 146 -3.56 6.79 11.73
C PHE A 146 -2.22 6.34 12.33
N ASP A 147 -2.22 6.18 13.65
CA ASP A 147 -1.17 5.48 14.39
C ASP A 147 -1.66 4.07 14.72
N GLY A 148 -1.19 3.09 13.94
CA GLY A 148 -1.48 1.69 14.13
C GLY A 148 -0.44 0.94 14.95
N ASN A 149 0.57 1.62 15.51
CA ASN A 149 1.79 1.01 16.00
C ASN A 149 1.57 -0.25 16.85
N ASN A 150 2.04 -1.36 16.30
CA ASN A 150 2.03 -2.68 16.88
C ASN A 150 0.64 -3.19 17.28
N LYS A 151 -0.41 -2.72 16.60
CA LYS A 151 -1.79 -3.19 16.78
C LYS A 151 -2.25 -3.99 15.57
N ASP A 152 -3.05 -5.00 15.88
CA ASP A 152 -3.56 -5.98 14.92
C ASP A 152 -4.92 -5.60 14.37
N ARG A 153 -5.22 -6.11 13.16
CA ARG A 153 -6.55 -6.07 12.52
C ARG A 153 -7.08 -4.64 12.42
N ILE A 154 -6.24 -3.78 11.86
CA ILE A 154 -6.62 -2.43 11.48
C ILE A 154 -7.18 -2.47 10.06
N HIS A 155 -8.33 -1.83 9.84
CA HIS A 155 -8.94 -1.70 8.53
C HIS A 155 -9.29 -0.25 8.24
N ILE A 156 -8.70 0.32 7.20
CA ILE A 156 -9.03 1.66 6.72
C ILE A 156 -9.65 1.49 5.34
N ARG A 157 -10.91 1.89 5.16
CA ARG A 157 -11.59 1.78 3.87
C ARG A 157 -12.36 3.03 3.50
N ARG A 158 -12.29 3.48 2.24
CA ARG A 158 -12.99 4.70 1.80
C ARG A 158 -12.74 5.90 2.71
N VAL A 159 -11.52 6.00 3.20
CA VAL A 159 -11.03 7.18 3.92
C VAL A 159 -10.08 7.88 2.98
N ASP A 160 -10.44 9.11 2.61
CA ASP A 160 -9.58 9.93 1.76
C ASP A 160 -8.74 10.87 2.62
N MET A 161 -7.55 11.23 2.15
CA MET A 161 -6.70 12.26 2.73
C MET A 161 -6.26 13.22 1.63
N LEU A 162 -6.55 14.51 1.79
CA LEU A 162 -6.21 15.53 0.79
C LEU A 162 -5.20 16.54 1.34
N ASN A 163 -4.39 17.13 0.46
CA ASN A 163 -3.26 17.99 0.80
C ASN A 163 -3.64 19.46 1.13
N ASN A 164 -4.94 19.80 1.16
CA ASN A 164 -5.45 21.16 1.40
C ASN A 164 -4.65 22.27 0.69
N GLY A 165 -4.39 22.11 -0.61
CA GLY A 165 -3.65 23.09 -1.40
C GLY A 165 -2.15 23.18 -1.05
N GLY A 166 -1.55 22.08 -0.61
CA GLY A 166 -0.12 21.98 -0.25
C GLY A 166 0.24 22.49 1.15
N THR A 167 -0.76 22.80 1.98
CA THR A 167 -0.52 23.21 3.39
C THR A 167 -0.54 22.02 4.34
N ALA A 168 -1.25 20.95 3.98
CA ALA A 168 -1.34 19.74 4.76
C ALA A 168 -0.17 18.80 4.43
N VAL A 169 0.68 18.56 5.43
CA VAL A 169 1.89 17.71 5.33
C VAL A 169 1.86 16.47 6.20
N GLN A 170 0.76 16.26 6.92
CA GLN A 170 0.51 15.05 7.70
C GLN A 170 0.57 13.80 6.81
N LYS A 171 1.14 12.73 7.35
CA LYS A 171 1.21 11.42 6.71
C LYS A 171 -0.08 10.63 6.95
N PHE A 172 -0.29 9.57 6.19
CA PHE A 172 -1.52 8.79 6.28
C PHE A 172 -1.48 7.77 7.43
N LEU A 173 -0.58 6.78 7.38
CA LEU A 173 -0.55 5.67 8.34
C LEU A 173 0.88 5.33 8.77
N LYS A 174 1.08 5.13 10.08
CA LYS A 174 2.24 4.39 10.59
C LYS A 174 1.81 3.10 11.26
N GLN A 175 2.52 2.03 10.94
CA GLN A 175 2.38 0.71 11.55
C GLN A 175 3.78 0.18 11.83
N VAL A 176 4.28 0.46 13.03
CA VAL A 176 5.62 0.07 13.48
C VAL A 176 5.49 -0.86 14.67
N GLY A 177 6.12 -2.03 14.59
CA GLY A 177 6.12 -2.99 15.68
C GLY A 177 6.60 -4.37 15.28
N SER A 178 6.61 -5.28 16.25
CA SER A 178 7.12 -6.65 16.08
C SER A 178 6.06 -7.72 16.34
N THR A 179 4.81 -7.36 16.62
CA THR A 179 3.76 -8.33 16.92
C THR A 179 2.53 -8.22 16.04
N TRP A 180 2.37 -7.13 15.28
CA TRP A 180 1.25 -6.94 14.37
C TRP A 180 1.31 -7.89 13.17
N LYS A 181 0.14 -8.26 12.65
CA LYS A 181 -0.05 -9.35 11.68
C LYS A 181 -1.05 -9.08 10.56
N VAL A 182 -1.92 -8.08 10.71
CA VAL A 182 -3.01 -7.86 9.75
C VAL A 182 -3.29 -6.36 9.62
N LEU A 183 -3.29 -5.87 8.39
CA LEU A 183 -3.64 -4.50 8.02
C LEU A 183 -4.34 -4.48 6.65
N PHE A 184 -5.45 -3.76 6.57
CA PHE A 184 -6.18 -3.54 5.32
C PHE A 184 -6.29 -2.04 5.01
N ILE A 185 -5.89 -1.64 3.81
CA ILE A 185 -6.13 -0.30 3.25
C ILE A 185 -6.86 -0.47 1.92
N GLU A 186 -8.09 -0.01 1.84
CA GLU A 186 -8.96 -0.29 0.68
C GLU A 186 -9.72 0.95 0.21
N ASP A 187 -9.89 1.13 -1.10
CA ASP A 187 -10.73 2.19 -1.68
C ASP A 187 -10.39 3.62 -1.21
N CYS A 188 -9.12 3.89 -0.91
CA CYS A 188 -8.67 5.16 -0.36
C CYS A 188 -8.02 6.04 -1.43
N ILE A 189 -8.27 7.35 -1.37
CA ILE A 189 -7.56 8.37 -2.14
C ILE A 189 -6.68 9.17 -1.18
N VAL A 190 -5.37 9.15 -1.38
CA VAL A 190 -4.41 9.85 -0.53
C VAL A 190 -3.55 10.75 -1.41
N ASP A 191 -3.69 12.06 -1.22
CA ASP A 191 -2.87 13.09 -1.82
C ASP A 191 -1.93 13.64 -0.74
N TYR A 192 -0.64 13.30 -0.86
CA TYR A 192 0.40 13.56 0.11
C TYR A 192 1.38 14.62 -0.40
N TYR A 193 1.38 15.77 0.29
CA TYR A 193 2.29 16.87 0.06
C TYR A 193 3.24 17.00 1.25
N ALA A 194 4.56 16.96 1.07
CA ALA A 194 5.50 17.22 2.16
C ALA A 194 6.91 17.57 1.63
N THR A 195 7.79 17.99 2.54
CA THR A 195 9.22 18.12 2.21
C THR A 195 9.90 16.76 2.07
N SER A 196 9.55 15.78 2.90
CA SER A 196 10.17 14.45 2.87
C SER A 196 9.35 13.42 3.64
N GLY A 197 9.70 12.15 3.44
CA GLY A 197 9.09 11.01 4.11
C GLY A 197 8.04 10.29 3.27
N TYR A 198 7.41 9.30 3.88
CA TYR A 198 6.45 8.43 3.22
C TYR A 198 5.05 8.64 3.80
N ALA A 199 4.03 8.66 2.95
CA ALA A 199 2.63 8.74 3.39
C ALA A 199 2.27 7.56 4.30
N VAL A 200 2.79 6.37 3.98
CA VAL A 200 2.61 5.15 4.76
C VAL A 200 3.94 4.53 5.15
N LEU A 201 4.10 4.23 6.44
CA LEU A 201 5.23 3.48 6.98
C LEU A 201 4.74 2.15 7.56
N LEU A 202 5.15 1.04 6.96
CA LEU A 202 4.99 -0.31 7.51
C LEU A 202 6.37 -0.84 7.91
N GLN A 203 6.61 -0.99 9.20
CA GLN A 203 7.93 -1.38 9.70
C GLN A 203 7.84 -2.48 10.75
N ASN A 204 8.61 -3.53 10.51
CA ASN A 204 8.95 -4.51 11.51
C ASN A 204 10.09 -3.99 12.39
N SER A 205 9.93 -4.06 13.71
CA SER A 205 10.99 -3.74 14.68
C SER A 205 11.66 -4.99 15.29
N GLY A 206 11.29 -6.19 14.84
CA GLY A 206 11.89 -7.45 15.25
C GLY A 206 13.15 -7.82 14.47
N ALA A 207 13.88 -8.83 14.96
CA ALA A 207 15.14 -9.30 14.36
C ALA A 207 14.98 -10.16 13.10
N ALA A 208 13.80 -10.72 12.87
CA ALA A 208 13.47 -11.55 11.70
C ALA A 208 12.33 -10.92 10.91
N ALA A 209 12.34 -11.09 9.59
CA ALA A 209 11.31 -10.63 8.67
C ALA A 209 9.91 -11.10 9.13
N ARG A 210 8.90 -10.23 8.97
CA ARG A 210 7.58 -10.38 9.60
C ARG A 210 6.47 -10.58 8.58
N TYR A 211 5.73 -11.67 8.69
CA TYR A 211 4.45 -11.83 7.99
C TYR A 211 3.39 -10.89 8.56
N CYS A 212 2.89 -10.00 7.70
CA CYS A 212 2.01 -8.90 8.07
C CYS A 212 0.60 -8.99 7.45
N ASP A 213 0.29 -10.05 6.69
CA ASP A 213 -0.98 -10.29 5.95
C ASP A 213 -1.68 -8.98 5.55
N THR A 214 -0.92 -8.14 4.86
CA THR A 214 -1.32 -6.77 4.54
C THR A 214 -1.89 -6.75 3.14
N VAL A 215 -3.06 -6.13 2.97
CA VAL A 215 -3.63 -5.85 1.65
C VAL A 215 -3.84 -4.36 1.48
N ILE A 216 -3.32 -3.85 0.37
CA ILE A 216 -3.48 -2.49 -0.12
C ILE A 216 -4.16 -2.62 -1.48
N ASN A 217 -5.44 -2.26 -1.56
CA ASN A 217 -6.30 -2.61 -2.68
C ASN A 217 -7.16 -1.44 -3.15
N ASP A 218 -7.26 -1.25 -4.46
CA ASP A 218 -8.09 -0.20 -5.08
C ASP A 218 -7.78 1.19 -4.52
N VAL A 219 -6.49 1.51 -4.33
CA VAL A 219 -6.07 2.81 -3.79
C VAL A 219 -5.47 3.72 -4.86
N PHE A 220 -5.64 5.02 -4.66
CA PHE A 220 -4.86 6.06 -5.32
C PHE A 220 -4.00 6.74 -4.27
N PHE A 221 -2.68 6.53 -4.32
CA PHE A 221 -1.73 7.22 -3.44
C PHE A 221 -0.81 8.09 -4.27
N ASP A 222 -0.80 9.37 -3.96
CA ASP A 222 -0.07 10.38 -4.69
C ASP A 222 0.90 11.11 -3.79
N ALA A 223 2.19 10.84 -3.96
CA ALA A 223 3.26 11.59 -3.32
C ALA A 223 4.06 12.41 -4.37
N TYR A 224 3.43 12.76 -5.49
CA TYR A 224 4.07 13.46 -6.60
C TYR A 224 4.63 14.84 -6.21
N GLN A 225 4.02 15.50 -5.23
CA GLN A 225 4.39 16.86 -4.82
C GLN A 225 5.48 16.91 -3.73
N LEU A 226 6.12 15.79 -3.42
CA LEU A 226 7.26 15.77 -2.50
C LEU A 226 8.44 16.59 -3.06
N THR A 227 9.00 17.47 -2.23
CA THR A 227 10.16 18.31 -2.62
C THR A 227 11.52 17.75 -2.21
N GLY A 228 11.53 16.65 -1.45
CA GLY A 228 12.72 15.95 -0.98
C GLY A 228 12.44 14.46 -0.82
N TYR A 229 13.41 13.70 -0.31
CA TYR A 229 13.38 12.23 -0.31
C TYR A 229 12.14 11.63 0.38
N GLY A 230 11.48 10.66 -0.26
CA GLY A 230 10.25 10.07 0.25
C GLY A 230 9.43 9.31 -0.79
N GLY A 231 8.14 9.14 -0.52
CA GLY A 231 7.23 8.38 -1.38
C GLY A 231 5.82 8.14 -0.85
N SER A 232 5.09 7.24 -1.49
CA SER A 232 3.77 6.81 -0.97
C SER A 232 3.91 5.77 0.13
N PHE A 233 4.68 4.70 -0.11
CA PHE A 233 4.83 3.58 0.82
C PHE A 233 6.28 3.27 1.11
N GLN A 234 6.61 3.13 2.39
CA GLN A 234 7.87 2.55 2.85
C GLN A 234 7.60 1.30 3.68
N LEU A 235 8.25 0.21 3.28
CA LEU A 235 8.08 -1.13 3.82
C LEU A 235 9.45 -1.61 4.33
N LYS A 236 9.55 -1.96 5.61
CA LYS A 236 10.83 -2.26 6.25
C LYS A 236 10.76 -3.57 7.01
N GLY A 237 11.48 -4.59 6.53
CA GLY A 237 11.56 -5.89 7.21
C GLY A 237 10.24 -6.65 7.29
N VAL A 238 9.27 -6.31 6.44
CA VAL A 238 7.93 -6.91 6.39
C VAL A 238 7.80 -7.88 5.22
N GLN A 239 6.95 -8.87 5.37
CA GLN A 239 6.60 -9.90 4.41
C GLN A 239 5.08 -9.97 4.27
N ASP A 240 4.65 -10.53 3.15
CA ASP A 240 3.24 -10.76 2.84
C ASP A 240 2.42 -9.48 2.76
N VAL A 241 3.02 -8.45 2.15
CA VAL A 241 2.33 -7.21 1.77
C VAL A 241 1.92 -7.31 0.31
N ARG A 242 0.63 -7.09 0.02
CA ARG A 242 0.05 -7.24 -1.31
C ARG A 242 -0.60 -5.94 -1.77
N PHE A 243 -0.05 -5.36 -2.82
CA PHE A 243 -0.64 -4.25 -3.57
C PHE A 243 -1.44 -4.77 -4.74
N ARG A 244 -2.67 -4.27 -4.92
CA ARG A 244 -3.59 -4.73 -5.96
C ARG A 244 -4.41 -3.59 -6.54
N ASN A 245 -4.62 -3.59 -7.85
CA ASN A 245 -5.59 -2.72 -8.53
C ASN A 245 -5.39 -1.22 -8.21
N SER A 246 -4.14 -0.80 -7.99
CA SER A 246 -3.85 0.51 -7.39
C SER A 246 -2.98 1.37 -8.28
N THR A 247 -3.16 2.67 -8.14
CA THR A 247 -2.28 3.69 -8.71
C THR A 247 -1.46 4.30 -7.58
N ILE A 248 -0.12 4.23 -7.69
CA ILE A 248 0.80 4.66 -6.63
C ILE A 248 1.90 5.53 -7.23
N ARG A 249 2.10 6.73 -6.70
CA ARG A 249 2.96 7.73 -7.34
C ARG A 249 4.00 8.33 -6.41
N GLY A 250 5.23 8.44 -6.88
CA GLY A 250 6.26 9.30 -6.31
C GLY A 250 6.48 10.57 -7.15
N ALA A 251 7.23 11.53 -6.61
CA ALA A 251 7.75 12.68 -7.36
C ALA A 251 8.76 12.26 -8.44
N ALA A 252 8.89 13.07 -9.49
CA ALA A 252 9.62 12.73 -10.72
C ALA A 252 11.13 12.51 -10.56
N THR A 253 11.78 13.08 -9.54
CA THR A 253 13.25 13.12 -9.49
C THR A 253 13.87 11.88 -8.83
N TRP A 254 13.35 11.44 -7.67
CA TRP A 254 13.96 10.34 -6.90
C TRP A 254 12.97 9.55 -6.04
N ASN A 255 11.74 10.05 -5.94
CA ASN A 255 10.82 9.60 -4.92
C ASN A 255 10.11 8.34 -5.38
N THR A 256 9.93 7.42 -4.44
CA THR A 256 9.41 6.10 -4.76
C THR A 256 7.91 6.03 -4.55
N GLY A 257 7.20 5.35 -5.44
CA GLY A 257 5.83 4.93 -5.12
C GLY A 257 5.87 3.92 -3.99
N ILE A 258 6.69 2.87 -4.16
CA ILE A 258 6.95 1.85 -3.15
C ILE A 258 8.46 1.72 -2.89
N ARG A 259 8.85 1.87 -1.62
CA ARG A 259 10.18 1.49 -1.13
C ARG A 259 10.08 0.23 -0.29
N HIS A 260 10.83 -0.80 -0.68
CA HIS A 260 10.88 -2.09 -0.02
C HIS A 260 12.30 -2.38 0.47
N GLU A 261 12.46 -2.50 1.79
CA GLU A 261 13.76 -2.54 2.46
C GLU A 261 13.91 -3.80 3.32
N LEU A 262 15.12 -4.35 3.31
CA LEU A 262 15.54 -5.43 4.19
C LEU A 262 15.48 -4.95 5.65
N SER A 263 15.91 -3.71 5.89
CA SER A 263 15.97 -3.11 7.22
C SER A 263 16.79 -3.92 8.24
N GLY A 264 17.80 -4.65 7.77
CA GLY A 264 18.73 -5.42 8.60
C GLY A 264 18.14 -6.66 9.29
N VAL A 265 16.94 -7.11 8.90
CA VAL A 265 16.34 -8.31 9.48
C VAL A 265 16.94 -9.59 8.89
N THR A 266 16.88 -10.68 9.66
CA THR A 266 17.11 -12.03 9.13
C THR A 266 15.89 -12.52 8.34
N GLY A 267 16.11 -13.39 7.35
CA GLY A 267 15.05 -13.81 6.41
C GLY A 267 14.90 -12.85 5.22
N VAL A 268 13.82 -13.00 4.44
CA VAL A 268 13.65 -12.32 3.15
C VAL A 268 12.36 -11.51 3.13
N PRO A 269 12.37 -10.21 3.43
CA PRO A 269 11.22 -9.32 3.25
C PRO A 269 10.64 -9.45 1.85
N GLU A 270 9.31 -9.45 1.78
CA GLU A 270 8.59 -10.02 0.66
C GLU A 270 7.30 -9.26 0.35
N ILE A 271 7.15 -8.80 -0.89
CA ILE A 271 5.94 -8.12 -1.34
C ILE A 271 5.43 -8.59 -2.70
N HIS A 272 4.13 -8.47 -2.92
CA HIS A 272 3.51 -8.67 -4.21
C HIS A 272 2.85 -7.39 -4.71
N VAL A 273 3.10 -7.03 -5.96
CA VAL A 273 2.43 -5.91 -6.64
C VAL A 273 1.75 -6.48 -7.87
N ARG A 274 0.43 -6.29 -7.99
CA ARG A 274 -0.37 -6.91 -9.05
C ARG A 274 -1.40 -5.93 -9.59
N HIS A 275 -1.57 -5.86 -10.91
CA HIS A 275 -2.55 -4.96 -11.54
C HIS A 275 -2.40 -3.51 -11.06
N CYS A 276 -1.17 -3.05 -10.91
CA CYS A 276 -0.88 -1.72 -10.41
C CYS A 276 -0.22 -0.86 -11.49
N PHE A 277 -0.51 0.43 -11.45
CA PHE A 277 0.24 1.44 -12.16
C PHE A 277 1.06 2.25 -11.15
N LEU A 278 2.37 2.29 -11.36
CA LEU A 278 3.30 3.02 -10.52
C LEU A 278 4.11 4.01 -11.36
N GLU A 279 4.21 5.24 -10.87
CA GLU A 279 4.98 6.31 -11.52
C GLU A 279 5.78 7.13 -10.51
N GLY A 280 6.65 8.00 -11.01
CA GLY A 280 7.65 8.75 -10.25
C GLY A 280 9.06 8.52 -10.79
N GLY A 281 10.06 9.15 -10.17
CA GLY A 281 11.46 8.99 -10.58
C GLY A 281 11.98 7.58 -10.39
N VAL A 282 11.59 6.93 -9.29
CA VAL A 282 11.90 5.52 -9.02
C VAL A 282 10.61 4.84 -8.55
N PRO A 283 9.68 4.41 -9.44
CA PRO A 283 8.35 3.96 -9.03
C PRO A 283 8.36 2.85 -7.97
N ILE A 284 9.33 1.93 -8.09
CA ILE A 284 9.62 0.92 -7.08
C ILE A 284 11.13 0.90 -6.82
N TYR A 285 11.50 0.88 -5.55
CA TYR A 285 12.85 0.53 -5.10
C TYR A 285 12.78 -0.72 -4.21
N SER A 286 13.53 -1.77 -4.55
CA SER A 286 13.66 -2.99 -3.73
C SER A 286 15.13 -3.21 -3.37
N GLU A 287 15.45 -3.10 -2.08
CA GLU A 287 16.81 -3.24 -1.54
C GLU A 287 17.35 -4.67 -1.71
N SER A 288 18.67 -4.83 -1.70
CA SER A 288 19.31 -6.15 -1.63
C SER A 288 18.79 -6.98 -0.44
N GLY A 289 18.67 -8.30 -0.63
CA GLY A 289 18.13 -9.22 0.38
C GLY A 289 16.59 -9.23 0.48
N THR A 290 15.88 -8.48 -0.36
CA THR A 290 14.42 -8.49 -0.46
C THR A 290 13.91 -9.33 -1.65
N LEU A 291 12.63 -9.68 -1.64
CA LEU A 291 11.93 -10.36 -2.73
C LEU A 291 10.66 -9.60 -3.15
N ILE A 292 10.49 -9.38 -4.44
CA ILE A 292 9.29 -8.76 -5.00
C ILE A 292 8.73 -9.59 -6.15
N TRP A 293 7.40 -9.73 -6.20
CA TRP A 293 6.72 -10.25 -7.38
C TRP A 293 5.81 -9.22 -8.04
N LEU A 294 6.02 -9.04 -9.33
CA LEU A 294 5.27 -8.13 -10.18
C LEU A 294 4.43 -8.95 -11.16
N ARG A 295 3.13 -8.70 -11.21
CA ARG A 295 2.24 -9.30 -12.21
C ARG A 295 1.30 -8.26 -12.79
N GLN A 296 1.34 -8.03 -14.10
CA GLN A 296 0.49 -7.00 -14.72
C GLN A 296 0.72 -5.63 -14.07
N VAL A 297 1.98 -5.23 -13.99
CA VAL A 297 2.41 -3.98 -13.34
C VAL A 297 3.10 -3.08 -14.35
N THR A 298 2.73 -1.80 -14.38
CA THR A 298 3.50 -0.75 -15.05
C THR A 298 4.26 0.02 -13.98
N ALA A 299 5.58 0.06 -14.04
CA ALA A 299 6.46 0.72 -13.07
C ALA A 299 7.75 1.17 -13.76
N LEU A 300 7.63 2.02 -14.78
CA LEU A 300 8.77 2.35 -15.64
C LEU A 300 9.88 3.10 -14.89
N GLY A 301 11.10 2.57 -14.89
CA GLY A 301 12.23 3.15 -14.11
C GLY A 301 12.38 2.58 -12.69
N ALA A 302 11.64 1.52 -12.36
CA ALA A 302 11.87 0.78 -11.11
C ALA A 302 13.29 0.20 -11.02
N LEU A 303 13.80 0.15 -9.79
CA LEU A 303 15.13 -0.36 -9.46
C LEU A 303 15.00 -1.53 -8.48
N PHE A 304 15.64 -2.65 -8.80
CA PHE A 304 15.64 -3.83 -7.96
C PHE A 304 17.08 -4.29 -7.71
N ASP A 305 17.56 -4.08 -6.48
CA ASP A 305 18.81 -4.63 -5.97
C ASP A 305 18.56 -6.01 -5.32
N GLY A 306 17.34 -6.26 -4.84
CA GLY A 306 16.87 -7.55 -4.35
C GLY A 306 16.45 -8.51 -5.46
N SER A 307 15.83 -9.64 -5.10
CA SER A 307 15.26 -10.59 -6.07
C SER A 307 13.92 -10.09 -6.62
N ALA A 308 13.72 -10.18 -7.93
CA ALA A 308 12.47 -9.77 -8.57
C ALA A 308 11.92 -10.89 -9.48
N GLY A 309 10.64 -11.21 -9.33
CA GLY A 309 9.90 -12.09 -10.24
C GLY A 309 8.83 -11.32 -11.00
N CYS A 310 9.05 -11.04 -12.27
CA CYS A 310 8.13 -10.28 -13.12
C CYS A 310 7.36 -11.18 -14.11
N ARG A 311 6.07 -10.92 -14.30
CA ARG A 311 5.25 -11.55 -15.35
C ARG A 311 4.28 -10.53 -15.94
N ASN A 312 4.36 -10.33 -17.25
CA ASN A 312 3.54 -9.36 -17.98
C ASN A 312 3.61 -7.95 -17.33
N SER A 313 4.81 -7.53 -16.94
CA SER A 313 5.05 -6.24 -16.26
C SER A 313 6.05 -5.40 -17.05
N ALA A 314 5.88 -4.08 -17.03
CA ALA A 314 6.77 -3.10 -17.64
C ALA A 314 7.56 -2.37 -16.54
N VAL A 315 8.88 -2.59 -16.47
CA VAL A 315 9.78 -2.03 -15.45
C VAL A 315 10.87 -1.16 -16.08
N ASN A 316 12.09 -1.59 -16.26
CA ASN A 316 13.03 -0.91 -17.15
C ASN A 316 13.59 -1.94 -18.13
N ASP A 317 13.69 -1.56 -19.41
CA ASP A 317 14.01 -2.49 -20.47
C ASP A 317 15.52 -2.66 -20.67
N THR A 318 16.37 -1.81 -20.09
CA THR A 318 17.83 -1.88 -20.28
C THR A 318 18.62 -2.05 -18.97
N THR A 319 19.72 -2.79 -19.03
CA THR A 319 20.63 -3.03 -17.90
C THR A 319 22.05 -3.35 -18.38
N SER A 320 23.04 -3.24 -17.50
CA SER A 320 24.42 -3.70 -17.75
C SER A 320 25.00 -4.48 -16.57
N VAL A 321 25.82 -5.49 -16.87
CA VAL A 321 26.52 -6.30 -15.87
C VAL A 321 28.00 -6.42 -16.21
N THR A 322 28.85 -6.13 -15.24
CA THR A 322 30.31 -6.26 -15.40
C THR A 322 30.74 -7.69 -15.14
N VAL A 323 31.44 -8.30 -16.09
CA VAL A 323 31.95 -9.68 -16.06
C VAL A 323 33.44 -9.64 -16.35
N THR A 324 34.26 -10.08 -15.39
CA THR A 324 35.73 -10.06 -15.50
C THR A 324 36.36 -11.36 -14.99
N THR A 325 36.53 -11.48 -13.68
CA THR A 325 37.32 -12.53 -13.00
C THR A 325 36.48 -13.66 -12.42
N ALA A 326 35.15 -13.60 -12.52
CA ALA A 326 34.23 -14.61 -12.02
C ALA A 326 32.97 -14.69 -12.86
N ASP A 327 32.27 -15.82 -12.73
CA ASP A 327 30.91 -15.96 -13.25
C ASP A 327 29.96 -15.04 -12.48
N VAL A 328 28.95 -14.53 -13.16
CA VAL A 328 27.98 -13.59 -12.61
C VAL A 328 26.60 -14.21 -12.64
N THR A 329 25.95 -14.35 -11.50
CA THR A 329 24.51 -14.66 -11.45
C THR A 329 23.74 -13.36 -11.38
N ILE A 330 22.85 -13.12 -12.34
CA ILE A 330 22.04 -11.89 -12.34
C ILE A 330 20.84 -12.06 -11.41
N SER A 331 20.46 -10.96 -10.78
CA SER A 331 19.27 -10.85 -9.93
C SER A 331 18.61 -9.49 -10.14
N GLY A 332 17.48 -9.27 -9.47
CA GLY A 332 16.78 -8.00 -9.46
C GLY A 332 16.49 -7.44 -10.83
N HIS A 333 16.94 -6.21 -11.07
CA HIS A 333 16.65 -5.48 -12.30
C HIS A 333 17.25 -6.18 -13.51
N ALA A 334 18.47 -6.70 -13.38
CA ALA A 334 19.14 -7.37 -14.48
C ALA A 334 18.38 -8.62 -14.95
N SER A 335 17.75 -9.35 -14.02
CA SER A 335 16.92 -10.52 -14.34
C SER A 335 15.55 -10.20 -14.96
N ALA A 336 15.14 -8.94 -15.00
CA ALA A 336 13.84 -8.51 -15.53
C ALA A 336 13.96 -7.63 -16.80
N ALA A 337 15.15 -7.13 -17.11
CA ALA A 337 15.38 -6.26 -18.27
C ALA A 337 15.35 -7.04 -19.60
N ARG A 338 14.78 -6.43 -20.64
CA ARG A 338 14.71 -6.99 -22.00
C ARG A 338 15.98 -6.80 -22.83
N TYR A 339 16.90 -5.96 -22.36
CA TYR A 339 18.16 -5.66 -23.03
C TYR A 339 19.30 -5.67 -22.01
N LEU A 340 20.14 -6.69 -22.08
CA LEU A 340 21.27 -6.93 -21.18
C LEU A 340 22.59 -6.64 -21.90
N THR A 341 23.39 -5.72 -21.37
CA THR A 341 24.77 -5.51 -21.82
C THR A 341 25.76 -6.16 -20.86
N THR A 342 26.58 -7.09 -21.33
CA THR A 342 27.73 -7.56 -20.53
C THR A 342 28.94 -6.68 -20.82
N THR A 343 29.72 -6.31 -19.81
CA THR A 343 30.87 -5.41 -19.95
C THR A 343 32.10 -5.96 -19.21
N GLY A 344 33.28 -5.39 -19.46
CA GLY A 344 34.50 -5.74 -18.74
C GLY A 344 35.45 -6.65 -19.53
N ALA A 345 36.73 -6.60 -19.17
CA ALA A 345 37.78 -7.41 -19.76
C ALA A 345 37.81 -8.81 -19.13
N LEU A 346 37.67 -9.84 -19.94
CA LEU A 346 37.64 -11.23 -19.49
C LEU A 346 39.07 -11.73 -19.22
N THR A 347 39.22 -12.46 -18.12
CA THR A 347 40.48 -13.16 -17.77
C THR A 347 40.40 -14.68 -17.94
N GLY A 348 39.24 -15.17 -18.39
CA GLY A 348 38.94 -16.57 -18.62
C GLY A 348 37.55 -16.68 -19.26
N ASN A 349 37.14 -17.88 -19.66
CA ASN A 349 35.75 -18.11 -20.09
C ASN A 349 34.82 -17.93 -18.88
N ARG A 350 33.77 -17.13 -19.04
CA ARG A 350 32.83 -16.78 -17.96
C ARG A 350 31.40 -17.11 -18.30
N ASN A 351 30.61 -17.30 -17.26
CA ASN A 351 29.17 -17.48 -17.35
C ASN A 351 28.43 -16.27 -16.80
N VAL A 352 27.37 -15.86 -17.50
CA VAL A 352 26.29 -15.05 -16.93
C VAL A 352 25.10 -15.97 -16.73
N ILE A 353 24.74 -16.20 -15.48
CA ILE A 353 23.71 -17.14 -15.05
C ILE A 353 22.40 -16.38 -14.89
N ILE A 354 21.36 -16.79 -15.62
CA ILE A 354 20.07 -16.10 -15.73
C ILE A 354 18.88 -17.05 -15.42
N PRO A 355 17.67 -16.54 -15.11
CA PRO A 355 16.49 -17.37 -14.85
C PRO A 355 16.08 -18.25 -16.04
N THR A 356 15.45 -19.40 -15.77
CA THR A 356 15.02 -20.37 -16.80
C THR A 356 13.91 -19.87 -17.72
N ASN A 357 13.23 -18.80 -17.33
CA ASN A 357 12.15 -18.15 -18.07
C ASN A 357 12.52 -16.74 -18.55
N TRP A 358 13.81 -16.41 -18.64
CA TRP A 358 14.28 -15.11 -19.11
C TRP A 358 14.12 -14.97 -20.63
N GLU A 359 13.90 -13.75 -21.12
CA GLU A 359 13.76 -13.44 -22.54
C GLU A 359 14.26 -12.02 -22.82
N GLY A 360 15.08 -11.84 -23.87
CA GLY A 360 15.57 -10.52 -24.27
C GLY A 360 16.77 -10.53 -25.20
N VAL A 361 17.27 -9.34 -25.53
CA VAL A 361 18.48 -9.14 -26.31
C VAL A 361 19.69 -9.06 -25.37
N VAL A 362 20.73 -9.83 -25.67
CA VAL A 362 22.04 -9.71 -25.03
C VAL A 362 23.00 -9.01 -25.98
N PHE A 363 23.66 -7.97 -25.51
CA PHE A 363 24.83 -7.36 -26.14
C PHE A 363 26.09 -7.77 -25.38
N CYS A 364 26.95 -8.56 -26.03
CA CYS A 364 28.21 -8.98 -25.43
C CYS A 364 29.28 -7.91 -25.67
N ASN A 365 29.38 -6.93 -24.77
CA ASN A 365 30.40 -5.87 -24.82
C ASN A 365 31.63 -6.18 -23.94
N ASN A 366 31.84 -7.47 -23.65
CA ASN A 366 33.08 -7.93 -23.04
C ASN A 366 34.25 -7.80 -24.01
N THR A 367 35.47 -7.68 -23.47
CA THR A 367 36.71 -7.63 -24.25
C THR A 367 37.69 -8.72 -23.82
N GLY A 368 38.71 -8.98 -24.63
CA GLY A 368 39.77 -9.96 -24.37
C GLY A 368 39.61 -11.27 -25.15
N ALA A 369 40.49 -12.24 -24.93
CA ALA A 369 40.58 -13.46 -25.75
C ALA A 369 39.61 -14.59 -25.35
N PHE A 370 38.62 -14.31 -24.51
CA PHE A 370 37.73 -15.31 -23.91
C PHE A 370 36.26 -15.05 -24.24
N THR A 371 35.39 -16.00 -23.90
CA THR A 371 33.96 -15.91 -24.20
C THR A 371 33.09 -15.75 -22.95
N THR A 372 31.97 -15.05 -23.11
CA THR A 372 30.88 -15.03 -22.12
C THR A 372 29.76 -15.94 -22.58
N THR A 373 29.42 -16.93 -21.75
CA THR A 373 28.30 -17.85 -21.97
C THR A 373 27.10 -17.38 -21.16
N ILE A 374 25.97 -17.18 -21.82
CA ILE A 374 24.70 -16.87 -21.18
C ILE A 374 23.97 -18.19 -20.93
N LYS A 375 23.73 -18.55 -19.67
CA LYS A 375 23.18 -19.86 -19.30
C LYS A 375 22.18 -19.79 -18.16
N THR A 376 21.35 -20.82 -18.03
CA THR A 376 20.63 -21.10 -16.78
C THR A 376 21.59 -21.77 -15.79
N ALA A 377 21.20 -21.90 -14.52
CA ALA A 377 22.05 -22.52 -13.50
C ALA A 377 22.50 -23.95 -13.87
N ALA A 378 21.60 -24.75 -14.44
CA ALA A 378 21.87 -26.14 -14.84
C ALA A 378 22.12 -26.32 -16.35
N GLY A 379 21.77 -25.35 -17.19
CA GLY A 379 21.87 -25.44 -18.64
C GLY A 379 23.28 -25.24 -19.20
N THR A 380 23.48 -25.60 -20.46
CA THR A 380 24.76 -25.37 -21.18
C THR A 380 24.91 -23.94 -21.67
N GLY A 381 23.79 -23.27 -22.00
CA GLY A 381 23.75 -21.89 -22.46
C GLY A 381 24.22 -21.64 -23.89
N ILE A 382 24.34 -20.34 -24.20
CA ILE A 382 24.73 -19.81 -25.51
C ILE A 382 25.87 -18.79 -25.32
N VAL A 383 26.94 -18.94 -26.09
CA VAL A 383 27.98 -17.90 -26.23
C VAL A 383 27.48 -16.86 -27.23
N VAL A 384 27.41 -15.59 -26.83
CA VAL A 384 27.21 -14.45 -27.73
C VAL A 384 28.57 -13.84 -28.04
N ALA A 385 28.91 -13.71 -29.32
CA ALA A 385 30.21 -13.20 -29.76
C ALA A 385 30.45 -11.77 -29.25
N GLN A 386 31.69 -11.47 -28.86
CA GLN A 386 32.06 -10.12 -28.42
C GLN A 386 31.78 -9.07 -29.51
N GLY A 387 31.26 -7.92 -29.10
CA GLY A 387 30.82 -6.83 -29.99
C GLY A 387 29.48 -7.09 -30.69
N LYS A 388 28.84 -8.25 -30.47
CA LYS A 388 27.60 -8.66 -31.15
C LYS A 388 26.40 -8.73 -30.24
N ARG A 389 25.22 -8.72 -30.86
CA ARG A 389 23.92 -8.85 -30.19
C ARG A 389 23.16 -10.07 -30.67
N ALA A 390 22.46 -10.73 -29.77
CA ALA A 390 21.50 -11.77 -30.12
C ALA A 390 20.29 -11.73 -29.18
N TYR A 391 19.10 -12.02 -29.72
CA TYR A 391 17.94 -12.31 -28.91
C TYR A 391 18.02 -13.76 -28.42
N LEU A 392 17.87 -13.93 -27.10
CA LEU A 392 17.87 -15.22 -26.42
C LEU A 392 16.55 -15.39 -25.63
N THR A 393 16.11 -16.63 -25.49
CA THR A 393 14.94 -16.99 -24.67
C THR A 393 15.22 -18.26 -23.87
N GLY A 394 14.61 -18.36 -22.69
CA GLY A 394 14.65 -19.55 -21.84
C GLY A 394 13.50 -20.49 -22.18
N ASP A 395 13.81 -21.76 -22.44
CA ASP A 395 12.82 -22.81 -22.75
C ASP A 395 12.28 -23.55 -21.51
N GLY A 396 12.57 -23.02 -20.31
CA GLY A 396 12.29 -23.66 -19.03
C GLY A 396 13.40 -24.57 -18.51
N THR A 397 14.39 -24.94 -19.35
CA THR A 397 15.56 -25.76 -18.98
C THR A 397 16.87 -25.05 -19.30
N ASN A 398 17.03 -24.57 -20.53
CA ASN A 398 18.24 -23.96 -21.07
C ASN A 398 17.95 -22.60 -21.72
N ILE A 399 19.01 -21.90 -22.13
CA ILE A 399 18.91 -20.71 -22.97
C ILE A 399 19.09 -21.12 -24.43
N VAL A 400 18.19 -20.62 -25.29
CA VAL A 400 18.23 -20.83 -26.73
C VAL A 400 18.36 -19.51 -27.47
N ARG A 401 19.03 -19.54 -28.62
CA ARG A 401 19.23 -18.38 -29.51
C ARG A 401 18.07 -18.30 -30.51
N VAL A 402 17.49 -17.11 -30.68
CA VAL A 402 16.42 -16.88 -31.69
C VAL A 402 16.93 -16.10 -32.90
N THR A 403 17.89 -15.19 -32.72
CA THR A 403 18.50 -14.43 -33.83
C THR A 403 19.98 -14.72 -33.95
N PRO A 404 20.57 -14.60 -35.16
CA PRO A 404 22.02 -14.58 -35.32
C PRO A 404 22.69 -13.48 -34.50
N ASP A 405 24.00 -13.62 -34.29
CA ASP A 405 24.83 -12.60 -33.69
C ASP A 405 25.08 -11.47 -34.71
N THR A 406 24.48 -10.30 -34.49
CA THR A 406 24.57 -9.14 -35.41
C THR A 406 25.46 -8.03 -34.89
#